data_AF-A0A661P5Q7-F1
#
_entry.id   AF-A0A661P5Q7-F1
#
_cell.length_a   1.000
_cell.length_b   1.000
_cell.length_c   1.000
_cell.angle_alpha   90.00
_cell.angle_beta   90.00
_cell.angle_gamma   90.00
#
_symmetry.space_group_name_H-M   'P 1'
#
loop_
_entity.id
_entity.type
_entity.pdbx_description
1 polymer ?
#
loop_
_entity_poly.entity_id
_entity_poly.type
_entity_poly.pdbx_seq_one_letter_code
_entity_poly.pdbx_strand_id
1 'polypeptide(L)'
;MLFKVGAEETQWIETRENLRGEAEKDPAHHHGDPHQAKHVATLLAGVDGIVAKRFGPNIKRMVHKFVCCLVKTDTVAEAVELAQRDLPLLVQHLQQGPDRKAVRLPPSPP
;
A
#
# COMPACT_ATOMS: atom_id res chain seq x y z
N MET A 1 -1.30 8.01 -4.62
CA MET A 1 -1.14 9.15 -3.70
C MET A 1 -0.18 8.73 -2.60
N LEU A 2 0.77 9.58 -2.27
CA LEU A 2 1.78 9.36 -1.24
C LEU A 2 1.55 10.35 -0.10
N PHE A 3 1.61 9.83 1.12
CA PHE A 3 1.45 10.59 2.34
C PHE A 3 2.61 10.27 3.29
N LYS A 4 3.10 11.28 4.00
CA LYS A 4 3.96 11.11 5.17
C LYS A 4 3.06 11.15 6.40
N VAL A 5 2.96 10.02 7.10
CA VAL A 5 2.09 9.85 8.27
C VAL A 5 2.94 9.97 9.54
N GLY A 6 2.67 10.98 10.37
CA GLY A 6 3.26 11.17 11.69
C GLY A 6 2.24 10.91 12.80
N ALA A 7 2.68 10.95 14.05
CA ALA A 7 1.79 10.74 15.20
C ALA A 7 0.71 11.84 15.29
N GLU A 8 1.10 13.10 15.08
CA GLU A 8 0.22 14.26 15.26
C GLU A 8 -0.36 14.78 13.94
N GLU A 9 0.39 14.65 12.85
CA GLU A 9 -0.01 15.16 11.53
C GLU A 9 0.21 14.15 10.41
N THR A 10 -0.59 14.30 9.35
CA THR A 10 -0.34 13.65 8.06
C THR A 10 -0.17 14.69 6.98
N GLN A 11 0.89 14.54 6.17
CA GLN A 11 1.20 15.42 5.06
C GLN A 11 1.00 14.69 3.72
N TRP A 12 0.20 15.26 2.82
CA TRP A 12 0.20 14.83 1.42
C TRP A 12 1.51 15.24 0.74
N ILE A 13 2.16 14.29 0.06
CA ILE A 13 3.45 14.53 -0.61
C ILE A 13 3.23 14.73 -2.10
N GLU A 14 2.64 13.73 -2.76
CA GLU A 14 2.42 13.78 -4.21
C GLU A 14 1.43 12.71 -4.67
N THR A 15 1.01 12.81 -5.92
CA THR A 15 0.30 11.74 -6.61
C THR A 15 1.19 11.20 -7.71
N ARG A 16 1.66 9.96 -7.56
CA ARG A 16 2.27 9.20 -8.66
C ARG A 16 1.17 8.54 -9.47
N GLU A 17 1.11 8.87 -10.76
CA GLU A 17 0.20 8.17 -11.67
C GLU A 17 0.71 6.76 -11.92
N ASN A 18 -0.15 5.79 -11.65
CA ASN A 18 0.09 4.45 -12.15
C ASN A 18 -0.29 4.46 -13.63
N LEU A 19 0.67 4.79 -14.49
CA LEU A 19 0.59 4.54 -15.92
C LEU A 19 0.56 3.03 -16.09
N ARG A 20 -0.63 2.44 -15.90
CA ARG A 20 -0.96 1.12 -16.41
C ARG A 20 -0.81 1.24 -17.92
N GLY A 21 0.42 1.02 -18.38
CA GLY A 21 0.72 0.87 -19.79
C GLY A 21 -0.25 -0.15 -20.38
N GLU A 22 -0.55 0.04 -21.65
CA GLU A 22 -1.50 -0.67 -22.49
C GLU A 22 -1.45 -2.22 -22.41
N ALA A 23 -0.49 -2.80 -21.69
CA ALA A 23 -0.28 -4.21 -21.39
C ALA A 23 -1.37 -4.91 -20.52
N GLU A 24 -2.22 -4.19 -19.77
CA GLU A 24 -3.37 -4.83 -19.07
C GLU A 24 -4.62 -4.97 -19.98
N LYS A 25 -4.65 -4.33 -21.17
CA LYS A 25 -5.80 -4.40 -22.08
C LYS A 25 -5.78 -5.60 -23.02
N ASP A 26 -4.66 -6.31 -23.08
CA ASP A 26 -4.52 -7.51 -23.90
C ASP A 26 -4.63 -8.75 -23.00
N PRO A 27 -5.73 -9.53 -23.08
CA PRO A 27 -5.88 -10.77 -22.33
C PRO A 27 -4.82 -11.84 -22.69
N ALA A 28 -4.04 -11.64 -23.75
CA ALA A 28 -2.89 -12.48 -24.10
C ALA A 28 -1.59 -12.08 -23.36
N HIS A 29 -1.53 -10.93 -22.68
CA HIS A 29 -0.37 -10.51 -21.91
C HIS A 29 -0.37 -11.16 -20.52
N HIS A 30 0.29 -12.31 -20.50
CA HIS A 30 0.56 -13.20 -19.38
C HIS A 30 0.78 -12.51 -18.02
N HIS A 31 0.10 -13.05 -17.01
CA HIS A 31 0.41 -12.86 -15.59
C HIS A 31 1.92 -13.03 -15.31
N GLY A 32 2.54 -12.00 -14.73
CA GLY A 32 3.87 -12.13 -14.12
C GLY A 32 5.05 -11.48 -14.86
N ASP A 33 4.80 -10.56 -15.80
CA ASP A 33 5.87 -9.82 -16.47
C ASP A 33 6.77 -9.03 -15.48
N PRO A 34 8.09 -9.31 -15.41
CA PRO A 34 9.05 -8.57 -14.61
C PRO A 34 9.08 -7.06 -14.88
N HIS A 35 8.72 -6.63 -16.09
CA HIS A 35 8.67 -5.22 -16.47
C HIS A 35 7.57 -4.47 -15.71
N GLN A 36 6.40 -5.10 -15.50
CA GLN A 36 5.32 -4.54 -14.67
C GLN A 36 5.74 -4.44 -13.20
N ALA A 37 6.43 -5.48 -12.68
CA ALA A 37 6.92 -5.49 -11.32
C ALA A 37 7.98 -4.41 -11.05
N LYS A 38 8.86 -4.14 -12.02
CA LYS A 38 9.86 -3.07 -11.94
C LYS A 38 9.23 -1.69 -11.95
N HIS A 39 8.20 -1.47 -12.77
CA HIS A 39 7.50 -0.18 -12.84
C HIS A 39 6.79 0.17 -11.52
N VAL A 40 6.09 -0.81 -10.93
CA VAL A 40 5.44 -0.64 -9.62
C VAL A 40 6.46 -0.48 -8.49
N ALA A 41 7.60 -1.19 -8.55
CA ALA A 41 8.66 -1.03 -7.56
C ALA A 41 9.29 0.37 -7.60
N THR A 42 9.51 0.94 -8.79
CA THR A 42 9.98 2.33 -8.94
C THR A 42 8.93 3.32 -8.45
N LEU A 43 7.65 3.10 -8.78
CA LEU A 43 6.54 3.93 -8.31
C LEU A 43 6.41 3.94 -6.78
N LEU A 44 6.82 2.85 -6.12
CA LEU A 44 6.76 2.69 -4.66
C LEU A 44 8.13 2.83 -3.99
N ALA A 45 9.14 3.32 -4.70
CA ALA A 45 10.44 3.58 -4.10
C ALA A 45 10.32 4.61 -2.97
N GLY A 46 10.91 4.29 -1.82
CA GLY A 46 10.88 5.11 -0.61
C GLY A 46 9.57 5.05 0.19
N VAL A 47 8.67 4.10 -0.12
CA VAL A 47 7.42 3.89 0.61
C VAL A 47 7.57 2.75 1.62
N ASP A 48 7.19 2.97 2.87
CA ASP A 48 7.26 1.95 3.93
C ASP A 48 6.03 1.04 3.98
N GLY A 49 4.87 1.56 3.57
CA GLY A 49 3.59 0.87 3.70
C GLY A 49 2.59 1.23 2.60
N ILE A 50 1.66 0.32 2.33
CA ILE A 50 0.63 0.47 1.31
C ILE A 50 -0.72 0.26 1.98
N VAL A 51 -1.61 1.23 1.83
CA VAL A 51 -2.99 1.16 2.33
C VAL A 51 -3.93 0.94 1.16
N ALA A 52 -4.73 -0.13 1.20
CA ALA A 52 -5.64 -0.48 0.12
C ALA A 52 -6.91 -1.15 0.64
N LYS A 53 -8.03 -0.97 -0.08
CA LYS A 53 -9.29 -1.70 0.19
C LYS A 53 -9.18 -3.19 -0.16
N ARG A 54 -8.35 -3.51 -1.14
CA ARG A 54 -8.12 -4.86 -1.67
C ARG A 54 -6.68 -4.96 -2.15
N PHE A 55 -6.09 -6.14 -1.99
CA PHE A 55 -4.82 -6.50 -2.61
C PHE A 55 -5.03 -7.65 -3.58
N GLY A 56 -4.29 -7.62 -4.69
CA GLY A 56 -4.28 -8.72 -5.65
C GLY A 56 -3.43 -9.92 -5.18
N PRO A 57 -3.33 -10.97 -6.00
CA PRO A 57 -2.59 -12.20 -5.68
C PRO A 57 -1.11 -11.98 -5.30
N ASN A 58 -0.51 -10.87 -5.77
CA ASN A 58 0.87 -10.50 -5.50
C ASN A 58 1.13 -10.01 -4.07
N ILE A 59 0.11 -9.89 -3.20
CA ILE A 59 0.28 -9.45 -1.81
C ILE A 59 1.36 -10.24 -1.07
N LYS A 60 1.45 -11.56 -1.33
CA LYS A 60 2.43 -12.45 -0.69
C LYS A 60 3.87 -11.99 -0.93
N ARG A 61 4.16 -11.37 -2.08
CA ARG A 61 5.48 -10.80 -2.40
C ARG A 61 5.66 -9.40 -1.81
N MET A 62 4.56 -8.64 -1.71
CA MET A 62 4.58 -7.25 -1.25
C MET A 62 4.79 -7.14 0.26
N VAL A 63 4.22 -8.05 1.06
CA VAL A 63 4.37 -8.03 2.52
C VAL A 63 5.83 -8.13 2.95
N HIS A 64 6.69 -8.81 2.20
CA HIS A 64 8.12 -8.86 2.52
C HIS A 64 8.81 -7.49 2.43
N LYS A 65 8.28 -6.57 1.59
CA LYS A 65 8.88 -5.27 1.29
C LYS A 65 8.18 -4.09 1.98
N PHE A 66 6.86 -4.18 2.15
CA PHE A 66 6.01 -3.09 2.63
C PHE A 66 5.09 -3.58 3.75
N VAL A 67 4.69 -2.67 4.62
CA VAL A 67 3.53 -2.91 5.50
C VAL A 67 2.25 -2.79 4.68
N CYS A 68 1.64 -3.94 4.34
CA CYS A 68 0.39 -3.96 3.58
C CYS A 68 -0.82 -3.84 4.51
N CYS A 69 -1.54 -2.73 4.44
CA CYS A 69 -2.69 -2.41 5.28
C CYS A 69 -3.99 -2.56 4.49
N LEU A 70 -4.88 -3.43 4.97
CA LEU A 70 -6.23 -3.61 4.44
C LEU A 70 -7.20 -2.73 5.23
N VAL A 71 -7.87 -1.81 4.53
CA VAL A 71 -8.89 -0.91 5.10
C VAL A 71 -10.27 -1.20 4.51
N LYS A 72 -11.34 -0.88 5.26
CA LYS A 72 -12.73 -0.95 4.80
C LYS A 72 -13.38 0.44 4.82
N THR A 73 -12.86 1.33 4.01
CA THR A 73 -13.34 2.71 3.84
C THR A 73 -13.53 3.01 2.36
N ASP A 74 -14.37 3.98 2.03
CA ASP A 74 -14.53 4.46 0.66
C ASP A 74 -13.69 5.66 0.26
N THR A 75 -13.08 6.37 1.21
CA THR A 75 -12.37 7.63 0.95
C THR A 75 -10.87 7.52 1.26
N VAL A 76 -10.07 8.35 0.60
CA VAL A 76 -8.62 8.44 0.91
C VAL A 76 -8.41 9.09 2.27
N ALA A 77 -9.23 10.08 2.63
CA ALA A 77 -9.13 10.79 3.90
C ALA A 77 -9.28 9.84 5.09
N GLU A 78 -10.36 9.03 5.12
CA GLU A 78 -10.56 8.05 6.18
C GLU A 78 -9.48 6.95 6.16
N ALA A 79 -8.99 6.54 4.99
CA ALA A 79 -7.87 5.59 4.90
C ALA A 79 -6.58 6.14 5.55
N VAL A 80 -6.33 7.44 5.37
CA VAL A 80 -5.20 8.14 5.99
C VAL A 80 -5.40 8.27 7.50
N GLU A 81 -6.59 8.64 7.96
CA GLU A 81 -6.92 8.71 9.39
C GLU A 81 -6.73 7.36 10.08
N LEU A 82 -7.17 6.26 9.46
CA LEU A 82 -6.98 4.91 9.98
C LEU A 82 -5.49 4.55 10.08
N ALA A 83 -4.69 4.92 9.08
CA ALA A 83 -3.25 4.68 9.10
C ALA A 83 -2.53 5.51 10.16
N GLN A 84 -2.98 6.75 10.40
CA GLN A 84 -2.43 7.63 11.44
C GLN A 84 -2.79 7.12 12.84
N ARG A 85 -4.06 6.78 13.07
CA ARG A 85 -4.55 6.21 14.34
C ARG A 85 -3.74 4.98 14.75
N ASP A 86 -3.54 4.07 13.80
CA ASP A 86 -2.86 2.80 14.03
C ASP A 86 -1.36 2.86 13.70
N LEU A 87 -0.76 4.06 13.56
CA LEU A 87 0.65 4.23 13.20
C LEU A 87 1.61 3.41 14.10
N PRO A 88 1.44 3.34 15.43
CA PRO A 88 2.31 2.52 16.28
C PRO A 88 2.29 1.03 15.89
N LEU A 89 1.12 0.50 15.52
CA LEU A 89 0.96 -0.87 15.04
C LEU A 89 1.68 -1.07 13.69
N LEU A 90 1.59 -0.09 12.79
CA LEU A 90 2.24 -0.14 11.48
C LEU A 90 3.76 -0.12 11.61
N VAL A 91 4.31 0.73 12.49
CA VAL A 91 5.75 0.79 12.79
C VAL A 91 6.23 -0.53 13.38
N GLN A 92 5.48 -1.14 14.29
CA GLN A 92 5.81 -2.46 14.83
C GLN A 92 5.88 -3.52 13.71
N HIS A 93 4.93 -3.51 12.76
CA HIS A 93 4.96 -4.43 11.62
C HIS A 93 6.12 -4.14 10.66
N LEU A 94 6.52 -2.86 10.52
CA LEU A 94 7.70 -2.50 9.73
C LEU A 94 8.99 -3.11 10.31
N GLN A 95 9.06 -3.20 11.64
CA GLN A 95 10.21 -3.79 12.35
C GLN A 95 10.27 -5.33 12.29
N GLN A 96 9.15 -6.01 12.01
CA GLN A 96 9.10 -7.48 11.89
C GLN A 96 9.86 -8.05 10.67
N GLY A 97 10.33 -7.19 9.76
CA GLY A 97 11.09 -7.63 8.59
C GLY A 97 10.27 -8.48 7.60
N PRO A 98 10.91 -9.38 6.84
CA PRO A 98 10.28 -10.03 5.70
C PRO A 98 9.13 -10.98 6.06
N ASP A 99 9.08 -11.56 7.26
CA ASP A 99 8.03 -12.54 7.63
C ASP A 99 6.70 -11.91 8.07
N ARG A 100 6.58 -10.58 7.96
CA ARG A 100 5.37 -9.85 8.33
C ARG A 100 4.15 -10.27 7.51
N LYS A 101 2.97 -10.15 8.13
CA LYS A 101 1.67 -10.37 7.48
C LYS A 101 1.02 -9.04 7.11
N ALA A 102 0.01 -9.10 6.26
CA ALA A 102 -0.84 -7.94 6.01
C ALA A 102 -1.61 -7.58 7.29
N VAL A 103 -1.70 -6.27 7.56
CA VAL A 103 -2.40 -5.70 8.71
C VAL A 103 -3.82 -5.36 8.28
N ARG A 104 -4.81 -5.66 9.11
CA ARG A 104 -6.18 -5.19 8.88
C ARG A 104 -6.46 -4.03 9.82
N LEU A 105 -6.77 -2.86 9.26
CA LEU A 105 -7.18 -1.69 10.03
C LEU A 105 -8.72 -1.68 10.10
N PRO A 106 -9.32 -1.88 11.28
CA PRO A 106 -10.76 -1.82 11.42
C PRO A 106 -11.25 -0.37 11.20
N PRO A 107 -12.48 -0.18 10.70
CA PRO A 107 -13.06 1.16 10.60
C PRO A 107 -13.08 1.84 11.97
N SER A 108 -13.14 3.16 11.98
CA SER A 108 -13.30 3.91 13.22
C SER A 108 -14.62 3.53 13.90
N PRO A 109 -14.65 3.38 15.24
CA PRO A 109 -15.90 3.21 15.95
C PRO A 109 -16.83 4.41 15.69
N PRO A 110 -18.16 4.19 15.67
CA PRO A 110 -19.15 5.24 15.49
C PRO A 110 -19.19 6.23 16.65
#